data_AF-A0A495YFW4-F1
#
_entry.id   AF-A0A495YFW4-F1
#
_cell.length_a   1.000
_cell.length_b   1.000
_cell.length_c   1.000
_cell.angle_alpha   90.00
_cell.angle_beta   90.00
_cell.angle_gamma   90.00
#
_symmetry.space_group_name_H-M   'P 1'
#
loop_
_entity.id
_entity.type
_entity.pdbx_description
1 polymer ?
#
loop_
_entity_poly.entity_id
_entity_poly.type
_entity_poly.pdbx_seq_one_letter_code
_entity_poly.pdbx_strand_id
1 'polypeptide(L)'
;MARIIGGIAASHTPTIGFAFDKNKHDDPVWAPIFENFAPLAAWLADKRPDVLLFIYNDHVTSFFFDHYSAFSLGVGPQWHPADEGGGARDLPPVAGHPALAAHIGQSLMADEFDMSFFQNKPLDHGCFSPLSVLCPHRPDWPVQLVPLQMGVLQLPVPSARRFYRLGQALRRAIESYPEDLRVAIVATGGLSHQVHGERSGFNNPEWDASFLDLLERDPERLAGMPLGEYATLGGFEGAEVVMWLTMRGALPAGVVCRHRGYYLPSMTGIATAVYEPADTDVDEAAAERHRRRIAVELAGVEQLAGTYPFTIDRAVRAYRINDYLHRMIEPAHRAQFLSDPEASFAAADLSTEERDLIRRRDWLGLLRYGVIFFLLEKLGAVTGISNLHIYAAMRGESLEDFQRTRNAPGALYSVAGKSAGPLGWDGADKLGKT
;
A
#
# COMPACT_ATOMS: atom_id res chain seq x y z
N MET A 1 23.44 1.83 -0.30
CA MET A 1 22.22 2.36 -0.94
C MET A 1 21.54 1.25 -1.70
N ALA A 2 20.21 1.33 -1.83
CA ALA A 2 19.46 0.30 -2.51
C ALA A 2 19.70 0.39 -4.02
N ARG A 3 19.63 -0.76 -4.68
CA ARG A 3 19.84 -0.90 -6.12
C ARG A 3 18.68 -1.64 -6.76
N ILE A 4 18.25 -1.17 -7.93
CA ILE A 4 17.27 -1.88 -8.74
C ILE A 4 18.01 -2.96 -9.53
N ILE A 5 17.73 -4.23 -9.24
CA ILE A 5 18.41 -5.37 -9.87
C ILE A 5 17.75 -5.83 -11.16
N GLY A 6 16.52 -5.40 -11.42
CA GLY A 6 15.76 -5.76 -12.61
C GLY A 6 14.27 -5.48 -12.46
N GLY A 7 13.57 -5.63 -13.58
CA GLY A 7 12.13 -5.55 -13.67
C GLY A 7 11.53 -6.85 -14.18
N ILE A 8 10.43 -7.28 -13.56
CA ILE A 8 9.62 -8.42 -13.98
C ILE A 8 8.27 -7.88 -14.45
N ALA A 9 7.82 -8.36 -15.60
CA ALA A 9 6.46 -8.15 -16.06
C ALA A 9 5.74 -9.49 -16.12
N ALA A 10 4.54 -9.59 -15.55
CA ALA A 10 3.79 -10.85 -15.51
C ALA A 10 2.27 -10.62 -15.45
N SER A 11 1.50 -11.29 -16.31
CA SER A 11 0.05 -11.30 -16.17
C SER A 11 -0.38 -11.79 -14.79
N HIS A 12 -1.49 -11.25 -14.23
CA HIS A 12 -1.97 -11.63 -12.90
C HIS A 12 -3.33 -12.34 -12.87
N THR A 13 -3.85 -12.74 -14.03
CA THR A 13 -5.17 -13.39 -14.13
C THR A 13 -5.37 -14.42 -13.02
N PRO A 14 -6.56 -14.50 -12.40
CA PRO A 14 -6.84 -15.44 -11.32
C PRO A 14 -6.70 -16.91 -11.78
N THR A 15 -6.69 -17.15 -13.10
CA THR A 15 -6.44 -18.46 -13.69
C THR A 15 -5.06 -19.03 -13.33
N ILE A 16 -4.04 -18.19 -13.13
CA ILE A 16 -2.70 -18.62 -12.68
C ILE A 16 -2.76 -19.17 -11.25
N GLY A 17 -3.32 -18.39 -10.33
CA GLY A 17 -3.54 -18.81 -8.93
C GLY A 17 -4.42 -20.05 -8.83
N PHE A 18 -5.50 -20.13 -9.61
CA PHE A 18 -6.34 -21.33 -9.69
C PHE A 18 -5.55 -22.57 -10.13
N ALA A 19 -4.76 -22.46 -11.19
CA ALA A 19 -3.97 -23.57 -11.70
C ALA A 19 -2.98 -24.06 -10.63
N PHE A 20 -2.32 -23.13 -9.93
CA PHE A 20 -1.41 -23.42 -8.84
C PHE A 20 -2.12 -24.16 -7.69
N ASP A 21 -3.20 -23.57 -7.17
CA ASP A 21 -3.94 -24.10 -6.02
C ASP A 21 -4.58 -25.48 -6.32
N LYS A 22 -4.88 -25.77 -7.60
CA LYS A 22 -5.42 -27.06 -8.05
C LYS A 22 -4.35 -28.06 -8.51
N ASN A 23 -3.06 -27.77 -8.27
CA ASN A 23 -1.92 -28.63 -8.65
C ASN A 23 -1.95 -29.01 -10.14
N LYS A 24 -2.22 -28.05 -11.03
CA LYS A 24 -2.37 -28.28 -12.48
C LYS A 24 -1.05 -28.30 -13.25
N HIS A 25 0.08 -28.54 -12.58
CA HIS A 25 1.41 -28.52 -13.18
C HIS A 25 1.59 -29.53 -14.33
N ASP A 26 0.94 -30.69 -14.24
CA ASP A 26 1.04 -31.76 -15.24
C ASP A 26 -0.11 -31.75 -16.27
N ASP A 27 -1.06 -30.81 -16.15
CA ASP A 27 -2.20 -30.71 -17.07
C ASP A 27 -1.74 -30.00 -18.36
N PRO A 28 -1.88 -30.60 -19.55
CA PRO A 28 -1.30 -30.06 -20.79
C PRO A 28 -1.85 -28.68 -21.20
N VAL A 29 -3.00 -28.27 -20.67
CA VAL A 29 -3.56 -26.93 -20.90
C VAL A 29 -2.93 -25.89 -19.96
N TRP A 30 -2.55 -26.29 -18.75
CA TRP A 30 -2.08 -25.39 -17.70
C TRP A 30 -0.57 -25.41 -17.52
N ALA A 31 0.10 -26.52 -17.84
CA ALA A 31 1.54 -26.69 -17.80
C ALA A 31 2.29 -25.54 -18.52
N PRO A 32 1.87 -25.08 -19.72
CA PRO A 32 2.55 -23.98 -20.40
C PRO A 32 2.52 -22.65 -19.62
N ILE A 33 1.54 -22.44 -18.72
CA ILE A 33 1.55 -21.27 -17.82
C ILE A 33 2.75 -21.38 -16.87
N PHE A 34 2.93 -22.51 -16.21
CA PHE A 34 4.04 -22.70 -15.28
C PHE A 34 5.39 -22.67 -15.98
N GLU A 35 5.51 -23.25 -17.17
CA GLU A 35 6.71 -23.17 -18.01
C GLU A 35 7.03 -21.71 -18.37
N ASN A 36 6.01 -20.89 -18.66
CA ASN A 36 6.18 -19.47 -18.96
C ASN A 36 6.66 -18.67 -17.73
N PHE A 37 6.23 -19.04 -16.52
CA PHE A 37 6.64 -18.38 -15.26
C PHE A 37 7.96 -18.91 -14.68
N ALA A 38 8.38 -20.13 -15.00
CA ALA A 38 9.56 -20.76 -14.42
C ALA A 38 10.85 -19.94 -14.59
N PRO A 39 11.12 -19.28 -15.74
CA PRO A 39 12.29 -18.40 -15.88
C PRO A 39 12.27 -17.18 -14.96
N LEU A 40 11.09 -16.62 -14.66
CA LEU A 40 10.95 -15.50 -13.70
C LEU A 40 11.26 -15.98 -12.29
N ALA A 41 10.70 -17.13 -11.89
CA ALA A 41 10.97 -17.74 -10.58
C ALA A 41 12.46 -18.09 -10.41
N ALA A 42 13.08 -18.66 -11.46
CA ALA A 42 14.51 -18.96 -11.47
C ALA A 42 15.37 -17.69 -11.36
N TRP A 43 14.98 -16.62 -12.05
CA TRP A 43 15.66 -15.33 -11.94
C TRP A 43 15.54 -14.73 -10.53
N LEU A 44 14.37 -14.79 -9.91
CA LEU A 44 14.18 -14.34 -8.51
C LEU A 44 15.04 -15.17 -7.54
N ALA A 45 15.10 -16.49 -7.72
CA ALA A 45 15.92 -17.38 -6.91
C ALA A 45 17.43 -17.11 -7.08
N ASP A 46 17.88 -16.78 -8.29
CA ASP A 46 19.28 -16.41 -8.57
C ASP A 46 19.64 -15.04 -7.97
N LYS A 47 18.85 -14.01 -8.30
CA LYS A 47 19.12 -12.63 -7.91
C LYS A 47 18.82 -12.33 -6.45
N ARG A 48 17.95 -13.14 -5.83
CA ARG A 48 17.51 -13.08 -4.43
C ARG A 48 17.18 -11.65 -3.99
N PRO A 49 16.23 -10.92 -4.60
CA PRO A 49 15.89 -9.57 -4.13
C PRO A 49 15.53 -9.58 -2.64
N ASP A 50 15.88 -8.51 -1.95
CA ASP A 50 15.49 -8.33 -0.54
C ASP A 50 14.05 -7.78 -0.47
N VAL A 51 13.67 -6.93 -1.44
CA VAL A 51 12.32 -6.36 -1.57
C VAL A 51 11.82 -6.45 -3.00
N LEU A 52 10.53 -6.77 -3.15
CA LEU A 52 9.76 -6.57 -4.38
C LEU A 52 8.92 -5.30 -4.25
N LEU A 53 9.18 -4.30 -5.10
CA LEU A 53 8.20 -3.24 -5.36
C LEU A 53 7.16 -3.81 -6.33
N PHE A 54 5.95 -4.05 -5.84
CA PHE A 54 4.96 -4.86 -6.54
C PHE A 54 3.79 -4.01 -7.06
N ILE A 55 3.82 -3.71 -8.35
CA ILE A 55 2.85 -2.89 -9.05
C ILE A 55 1.70 -3.76 -9.56
N TYR A 56 0.49 -3.45 -9.11
CA TYR A 56 -0.73 -4.17 -9.47
C TYR A 56 -1.94 -3.22 -9.41
N ASN A 57 -3.11 -3.68 -9.82
CA ASN A 57 -4.39 -3.07 -9.49
C ASN A 57 -5.23 -4.06 -8.67
N ASP A 58 -5.98 -3.51 -7.72
CA ASP A 58 -7.02 -4.24 -7.01
C ASP A 58 -8.28 -4.30 -7.88
N HIS A 59 -8.94 -5.45 -7.88
CA HIS A 59 -10.12 -5.74 -8.69
C HIS A 59 -11.41 -5.50 -7.88
N VAL A 60 -11.48 -4.33 -7.25
CA VAL A 60 -12.65 -3.87 -6.48
C VAL A 60 -12.94 -4.78 -5.28
N THR A 61 -11.87 -5.20 -4.60
CA THR A 61 -11.93 -6.02 -3.39
C THR A 61 -11.58 -5.18 -2.17
N SER A 62 -10.32 -4.76 -2.05
CA SER A 62 -9.86 -3.92 -0.95
C SER A 62 -10.02 -2.43 -1.21
N PHE A 63 -10.14 -2.04 -2.48
CA PHE A 63 -10.32 -0.66 -2.93
C PHE A 63 -11.66 -0.53 -3.64
N PHE A 64 -12.69 -0.15 -2.89
CA PHE A 64 -14.02 0.07 -3.43
C PHE A 64 -14.19 1.50 -3.97
N PHE A 65 -15.22 1.72 -4.78
CA PHE A 65 -15.42 2.97 -5.51
C PHE A 65 -15.78 4.18 -4.64
N ASP A 66 -16.09 3.98 -3.36
CA ASP A 66 -16.30 5.06 -2.39
C ASP A 66 -14.97 5.75 -2.01
N HIS A 67 -13.86 5.04 -2.14
CA HIS A 67 -12.51 5.58 -2.03
C HIS A 67 -11.51 4.83 -2.93
N TYR A 68 -11.40 5.31 -4.17
CA TYR A 68 -10.57 4.71 -5.21
C TYR A 68 -9.50 5.70 -5.70
N SER A 69 -8.24 5.49 -5.30
CA SER A 69 -7.13 6.39 -5.62
C SER A 69 -6.36 5.96 -6.88
N ALA A 70 -5.74 6.92 -7.56
CA ALA A 70 -4.94 6.65 -8.76
C ALA A 70 -3.67 5.84 -8.46
N PHE A 71 -2.95 6.21 -7.39
CA PHE A 71 -1.74 5.53 -6.92
C PHE A 71 -1.80 5.35 -5.40
N SER A 72 -1.82 4.10 -4.92
CA SER A 72 -1.88 3.78 -3.49
C SER A 72 -0.67 2.93 -3.09
N LEU A 73 0.20 3.49 -2.24
CA LEU A 73 1.39 2.79 -1.75
C LEU A 73 1.12 2.09 -0.41
N GLY A 74 1.40 0.79 -0.37
CA GLY A 74 1.30 0.00 0.85
C GLY A 74 2.49 0.25 1.77
N VAL A 75 2.21 0.70 2.98
CA VAL A 75 3.23 1.06 3.99
C VAL A 75 3.25 0.10 5.20
N GLY A 76 2.32 -0.86 5.21
CA GLY A 76 2.11 -1.80 6.31
C GLY A 76 3.23 -2.84 6.47
N PRO A 77 3.30 -3.50 7.64
CA PRO A 77 4.35 -4.46 7.97
C PRO A 77 4.11 -5.86 7.40
N GLN A 78 2.90 -6.17 6.93
CA GLN A 78 2.55 -7.48 6.38
C GLN A 78 1.29 -7.38 5.50
N TRP A 79 1.11 -8.36 4.61
CA TRP A 79 0.03 -8.41 3.63
C TRP A 79 -0.59 -9.81 3.57
N HIS A 80 -1.91 -9.88 3.72
CA HIS A 80 -2.68 -11.13 3.69
C HIS A 80 -3.45 -11.28 2.37
N PRO A 81 -3.72 -12.50 1.88
CA PRO A 81 -4.65 -12.72 0.77
C PRO A 81 -6.04 -12.21 1.10
N ALA A 82 -6.68 -11.53 0.16
CA ALA A 82 -8.05 -11.07 0.30
C ALA A 82 -9.05 -12.21 0.11
N ASP A 83 -10.21 -12.07 0.75
CA ASP A 83 -11.39 -12.82 0.38
C ASP A 83 -12.08 -12.09 -0.79
N GLU A 84 -12.12 -12.73 -1.95
CA GLU A 84 -12.72 -12.20 -3.17
C GLU A 84 -14.14 -12.73 -3.40
N GLY A 85 -14.82 -13.16 -2.32
CA GLY A 85 -16.16 -13.76 -2.31
C GLY A 85 -16.17 -15.29 -2.28
N GLY A 86 -14.99 -15.92 -2.29
CA GLY A 86 -14.79 -17.37 -2.27
C GLY A 86 -14.03 -17.89 -1.06
N GLY A 87 -13.79 -17.04 -0.05
CA GLY A 87 -12.81 -17.29 1.01
C GLY A 87 -11.41 -16.84 0.59
N ALA A 88 -10.61 -16.40 1.56
CA ALA A 88 -9.20 -16.10 1.33
C ALA A 88 -8.40 -17.35 0.95
N ARG A 89 -7.45 -17.21 0.03
CA ARG A 89 -6.54 -18.30 -0.38
C ARG A 89 -5.65 -18.75 0.80
N ASP A 90 -5.33 -20.04 0.86
CA ASP A 90 -4.43 -20.63 1.88
C ASP A 90 -2.95 -20.33 1.57
N LEU A 91 -2.58 -19.06 1.72
CA LEU A 91 -1.21 -18.57 1.58
C LEU A 91 -0.82 -17.80 2.86
N PRO A 92 0.43 -17.94 3.36
CA PRO A 92 0.87 -17.16 4.50
C PRO A 92 0.96 -15.67 4.13
N PRO A 93 0.85 -14.76 5.11
CA PRO A 93 1.10 -13.35 4.86
C PRO A 93 2.54 -13.12 4.38
N VAL A 94 2.72 -12.17 3.47
CA VAL A 94 4.05 -11.71 3.05
C VAL A 94 4.46 -10.48 3.85
N ALA A 95 5.69 -10.46 4.32
CA ALA A 95 6.23 -9.33 5.09
C ALA A 95 6.30 -8.07 4.22
N GLY A 96 5.99 -6.91 4.81
CA GLY A 96 6.18 -5.60 4.20
C GLY A 96 7.53 -4.98 4.55
N HIS A 97 7.88 -3.88 3.89
CA HIS A 97 9.07 -3.09 4.22
C HIS A 97 8.72 -1.61 4.54
N PRO A 98 8.19 -1.31 5.74
CA PRO A 98 7.68 0.03 6.08
C PRO A 98 8.67 1.18 5.91
N ALA A 99 9.96 0.99 6.23
CA ALA A 99 10.96 2.05 6.14
C ALA A 99 11.22 2.48 4.68
N LEU A 100 11.49 1.52 3.79
CA LEU A 100 11.56 1.76 2.34
C LEU A 100 10.25 2.35 1.79
N ALA A 101 9.09 1.84 2.19
CA ALA A 101 7.80 2.39 1.73
C ALA A 101 7.59 3.85 2.18
N ALA A 102 7.97 4.20 3.40
CA ALA A 102 7.93 5.58 3.90
C ALA A 102 8.88 6.50 3.10
N HIS A 103 10.11 6.04 2.83
CA HIS A 103 11.08 6.77 2.00
C HIS A 103 10.56 6.98 0.57
N ILE A 104 9.99 5.93 -0.05
CA ILE A 104 9.37 6.04 -1.37
C ILE A 104 8.22 7.05 -1.34
N GLY A 105 7.33 6.98 -0.35
CA GLY A 105 6.21 7.90 -0.20
C GLY A 105 6.65 9.36 -0.09
N GLN A 106 7.64 9.65 0.76
CA GLN A 106 8.23 10.99 0.90
C GLN A 106 8.84 11.47 -0.41
N SER A 107 9.60 10.60 -1.09
CA SER A 107 10.21 10.90 -2.37
C SER A 107 9.20 11.25 -3.45
N LEU A 108 8.12 10.47 -3.56
CA LEU A 108 7.10 10.69 -4.58
C LEU A 108 6.33 12.00 -4.33
N MET A 109 5.99 12.29 -3.07
CA MET A 109 5.37 13.57 -2.71
C MET A 109 6.29 14.76 -3.02
N ALA A 110 7.59 14.65 -2.73
CA ALA A 110 8.58 15.69 -3.08
C ALA A 110 8.78 15.87 -4.60
N ASP A 111 8.46 14.85 -5.39
CA ASP A 111 8.44 14.88 -6.86
C ASP A 111 7.04 15.22 -7.44
N GLU A 112 6.14 15.77 -6.61
CA GLU A 112 4.79 16.23 -7.01
C GLU A 112 3.93 15.10 -7.61
N PHE A 113 4.01 13.91 -7.03
CA PHE A 113 3.02 12.84 -7.21
C PHE A 113 2.08 12.80 -6.01
N ASP A 114 0.79 12.97 -6.29
CA ASP A 114 -0.26 12.83 -5.28
C ASP A 114 -0.48 11.34 -4.99
N MET A 115 0.02 10.90 -3.83
CA MET A 115 -0.06 9.51 -3.40
C MET A 115 -1.14 9.29 -2.35
N SER A 116 -1.80 8.14 -2.41
CA SER A 116 -2.54 7.55 -1.29
C SER A 116 -1.64 6.54 -0.56
N PHE A 117 -1.87 6.33 0.73
CA PHE A 117 -1.13 5.36 1.55
C PHE A 117 -2.10 4.42 2.24
N PHE A 118 -1.78 3.12 2.29
CA PHE A 118 -2.62 2.14 2.95
C PHE A 118 -1.82 1.10 3.72
N GLN A 119 -2.47 0.48 4.70
CA GLN A 119 -1.98 -0.64 5.48
C GLN A 119 -3.16 -1.46 5.99
N ASN A 120 -2.93 -2.72 6.35
CA ASN A 120 -3.97 -3.63 6.87
C ASN A 120 -5.19 -3.83 5.95
N LYS A 121 -5.04 -3.55 4.65
CA LYS A 121 -5.93 -4.07 3.62
C LYS A 121 -5.32 -5.36 3.08
N PRO A 122 -6.11 -6.44 2.90
CA PRO A 122 -5.59 -7.62 2.24
C PRO A 122 -5.38 -7.35 0.74
N LEU A 123 -4.51 -8.13 0.09
CA LEU A 123 -4.24 -8.00 -1.34
C LEU A 123 -4.97 -9.10 -2.11
N ASP A 124 -5.56 -8.75 -3.24
CA ASP A 124 -6.32 -9.67 -4.10
C ASP A 124 -5.40 -10.49 -5.04
N HIS A 125 -6.02 -11.18 -5.99
CA HIS A 125 -5.35 -11.96 -7.01
C HIS A 125 -4.37 -11.15 -7.87
N GLY A 126 -4.56 -9.83 -8.03
CA GLY A 126 -3.62 -8.98 -8.76
C GLY A 126 -2.20 -9.05 -8.21
N CYS A 127 -2.06 -9.33 -6.90
CA CYS A 127 -0.79 -9.62 -6.26
C CYS A 127 -0.53 -11.13 -6.08
N PHE A 128 -1.42 -11.82 -5.36
CA PHE A 128 -1.12 -13.19 -4.92
C PHE A 128 -1.21 -14.24 -6.02
N SER A 129 -1.89 -13.98 -7.15
CA SER A 129 -1.93 -14.91 -8.28
C SER A 129 -0.52 -15.15 -8.85
N PRO A 130 0.17 -14.14 -9.41
CA PRO A 130 1.54 -14.31 -9.89
C PRO A 130 2.54 -14.55 -8.75
N LEU A 131 2.41 -13.91 -7.59
CA LEU A 131 3.38 -14.09 -6.50
C LEU A 131 3.47 -15.55 -6.04
N SER A 132 2.33 -16.27 -6.00
CA SER A 132 2.27 -17.68 -5.60
C SER A 132 3.05 -18.64 -6.51
N VAL A 133 3.25 -18.28 -7.79
CA VAL A 133 4.05 -19.07 -8.74
C VAL A 133 5.47 -18.53 -8.92
N LEU A 134 5.73 -17.28 -8.55
CA LEU A 134 7.03 -16.64 -8.66
C LEU A 134 7.98 -16.98 -7.50
N CYS A 135 7.43 -17.18 -6.30
CA CYS A 135 8.22 -17.42 -5.10
C CYS A 135 7.73 -18.66 -4.33
N PRO A 136 8.65 -19.47 -3.77
CA PRO A 136 8.27 -20.39 -2.71
C PRO A 136 7.72 -19.59 -1.52
N HIS A 137 6.83 -20.20 -0.74
CA HIS A 137 6.15 -19.54 0.38
C HIS A 137 5.96 -20.48 1.57
N ARG A 138 6.84 -21.48 1.68
CA ARG A 138 6.92 -22.37 2.86
C ARG A 138 8.41 -22.52 3.26
N PRO A 139 8.76 -22.35 4.55
CA PRO A 139 7.88 -21.94 5.66
C PRO A 139 7.39 -20.49 5.53
N ASP A 140 8.16 -19.61 4.89
CA ASP A 140 7.86 -18.20 4.69
C ASP A 140 8.23 -17.74 3.27
N TRP A 141 7.79 -16.55 2.86
CA TRP A 141 8.21 -15.91 1.62
C TRP A 141 9.68 -15.48 1.69
N PRO A 142 10.49 -15.64 0.61
CA PRO A 142 11.91 -15.28 0.59
C PRO A 142 12.17 -13.78 0.41
N VAL A 143 11.11 -12.97 0.30
CA VAL A 143 11.15 -11.55 -0.06
C VAL A 143 10.21 -10.75 0.83
N GLN A 144 10.51 -9.47 1.02
CA GLN A 144 9.53 -8.49 1.50
C GLN A 144 8.81 -7.81 0.33
N LEU A 145 7.61 -7.28 0.57
CA LEU A 145 6.73 -6.71 -0.44
C LEU A 145 6.38 -5.25 -0.10
N VAL A 146 6.59 -4.36 -1.06
CA VAL A 146 6.02 -2.99 -1.04
C VAL A 146 5.00 -2.92 -2.18
N PRO A 147 3.69 -3.09 -1.91
CA PRO A 147 2.68 -3.08 -2.96
C PRO A 147 2.35 -1.65 -3.38
N LEU A 148 2.24 -1.43 -4.69
CA LEU A 148 1.76 -0.19 -5.30
C LEU A 148 0.50 -0.52 -6.11
N GLN A 149 -0.66 -0.25 -5.51
CA GLN A 149 -1.95 -0.40 -6.18
C GLN A 149 -2.17 0.79 -7.12
N MET A 150 -2.62 0.50 -8.34
CA MET A 150 -2.92 1.50 -9.36
C MET A 150 -4.40 1.47 -9.73
N GLY A 151 -5.07 2.60 -9.56
CA GLY A 151 -6.48 2.75 -9.89
C GLY A 151 -6.71 2.86 -11.40
N VAL A 152 -6.71 1.72 -12.11
CA VAL A 152 -6.85 1.67 -13.59
C VAL A 152 -8.27 1.36 -14.09
N LEU A 153 -9.21 1.08 -13.17
CA LEU A 153 -10.56 0.60 -13.50
C LEU A 153 -11.62 1.72 -13.59
N GLN A 154 -11.54 2.73 -12.71
CA GLN A 154 -12.51 3.84 -12.66
C GLN A 154 -11.97 5.08 -13.37
N LEU A 155 -12.57 5.45 -14.51
CA LEU A 155 -12.17 6.63 -15.28
C LEU A 155 -12.64 7.95 -14.61
N PRO A 156 -11.89 9.07 -14.77
CA PRO A 156 -10.61 9.19 -15.48
C PRO A 156 -9.43 8.63 -14.68
N VAL A 157 -8.47 8.02 -15.38
CA VAL A 157 -7.21 7.52 -14.81
C VAL A 157 -6.02 8.33 -15.37
N PRO A 158 -4.84 8.29 -14.72
CA PRO A 158 -3.65 8.98 -15.22
C PRO A 158 -3.28 8.58 -16.65
N SER A 159 -2.66 9.48 -17.41
CA SER A 159 -2.18 9.15 -18.76
C SER A 159 -1.00 8.16 -18.73
N ALA A 160 -0.76 7.44 -19.83
CA ALA A 160 0.42 6.57 -19.97
C ALA A 160 1.74 7.32 -19.66
N ARG A 161 1.83 8.61 -20.04
CA ARG A 161 2.94 9.49 -19.68
C ARG A 161 3.12 9.64 -18.17
N ARG A 162 2.04 9.76 -17.40
CA ARG A 162 2.08 9.91 -15.94
C ARG A 162 2.54 8.63 -15.27
N PHE A 163 2.10 7.45 -15.74
CA PHE A 163 2.62 6.15 -15.30
C PHE A 163 4.13 6.00 -15.58
N TYR A 164 4.58 6.36 -16.78
CA TYR A 164 6.01 6.32 -17.11
C TYR A 164 6.86 7.25 -16.23
N ARG A 165 6.40 8.49 -16.01
CA ARG A 165 7.05 9.45 -15.11
C ARG A 165 7.06 8.99 -13.65
N LEU A 166 6.01 8.29 -13.20
CA LEU A 166 5.98 7.69 -11.87
C LEU A 166 7.09 6.65 -11.74
N GLY A 167 7.32 5.81 -12.76
CA GLY A 167 8.46 4.91 -12.83
C GLY A 167 9.80 5.63 -12.63
N GLN A 168 10.01 6.72 -13.36
CA GLN A 168 11.24 7.52 -13.25
C GLN A 168 11.43 8.11 -11.85
N ALA A 169 10.35 8.51 -11.18
CA ALA A 169 10.38 8.97 -9.79
C ALA A 169 10.65 7.83 -8.81
N LEU A 170 10.04 6.66 -9.01
CA LEU A 170 10.29 5.45 -8.22
C LEU A 170 11.76 5.03 -8.30
N ARG A 171 12.39 5.15 -9.47
CA ARG A 171 13.84 4.90 -9.60
C ARG A 171 14.65 5.75 -8.62
N ARG A 172 14.48 7.07 -8.67
CA ARG A 172 15.18 8.00 -7.77
C ARG A 172 14.86 7.72 -6.31
N ALA A 173 13.61 7.38 -6.01
CA ALA A 173 13.17 7.04 -4.67
C ALA A 173 13.92 5.81 -4.14
N ILE A 174 13.95 4.72 -4.90
CA ILE A 174 14.60 3.47 -4.52
C ILE A 174 16.12 3.67 -4.42
N GLU A 175 16.76 4.20 -5.47
CA GLU A 175 18.22 4.36 -5.52
C GLU A 175 18.77 5.33 -4.45
N SER A 176 17.93 6.23 -3.94
CA SER A 176 18.31 7.12 -2.84
C SER A 176 18.14 6.54 -1.44
N TYR A 177 17.50 5.37 -1.29
CA TYR A 177 17.34 4.71 0.00
C TYR A 177 18.73 4.30 0.54
N PRO A 178 19.06 4.65 1.80
CA PRO A 178 20.45 4.56 2.28
C PRO A 178 20.96 3.12 2.47
N GLU A 179 20.11 2.17 2.85
CA GLU A 179 20.51 0.78 3.10
C GLU A 179 20.85 0.04 1.79
N ASP A 180 21.80 -0.90 1.84
CA ASP A 180 22.16 -1.75 0.68
C ASP A 180 21.14 -2.88 0.46
N LEU A 181 20.03 -2.54 -0.21
CA LEU A 181 18.97 -3.49 -0.59
C LEU A 181 19.00 -3.78 -2.09
N ARG A 182 18.72 -5.03 -2.47
CA ARG A 182 18.39 -5.41 -3.83
C ARG A 182 16.89 -5.35 -4.01
N VAL A 183 16.45 -4.42 -4.85
CA VAL A 183 15.03 -4.22 -5.14
C VAL A 183 14.74 -4.71 -6.55
N ALA A 184 13.80 -5.63 -6.70
CA ALA A 184 13.23 -5.97 -8.00
C ALA A 184 11.86 -5.30 -8.13
N ILE A 185 11.54 -4.81 -9.33
CA ILE A 185 10.25 -4.17 -9.60
C ILE A 185 9.39 -5.15 -10.38
N VAL A 186 8.25 -5.55 -9.82
CA VAL A 186 7.30 -6.42 -10.49
C VAL A 186 6.14 -5.56 -10.95
N ALA A 187 5.77 -5.60 -12.22
CA ALA A 187 4.52 -5.04 -12.72
C ALA A 187 3.63 -6.15 -13.26
N THR A 188 2.36 -6.07 -12.89
CA THR A 188 1.39 -7.10 -13.23
C THR A 188 0.26 -6.60 -14.13
N GLY A 189 -0.59 -7.53 -14.56
CA GLY A 189 -1.71 -7.27 -15.47
C GLY A 189 -1.37 -7.56 -16.93
N GLY A 190 -2.33 -7.34 -17.81
CA GLY A 190 -2.22 -7.54 -19.24
C GLY A 190 -2.15 -9.02 -19.67
N LEU A 191 -1.84 -9.29 -20.94
CA LEU A 191 -1.77 -8.32 -22.05
C LEU A 191 -3.16 -8.13 -22.65
N SER A 192 -3.36 -8.43 -23.94
CA SER A 192 -4.66 -8.23 -24.55
C SER A 192 -5.73 -9.11 -23.91
N HIS A 193 -6.81 -8.47 -23.45
CA HIS A 193 -8.02 -9.10 -22.95
C HIS A 193 -9.15 -8.07 -22.81
N GLN A 194 -10.38 -8.56 -22.91
CA GLN A 194 -11.57 -7.83 -22.48
C GLN A 194 -12.53 -8.80 -21.82
N VAL A 195 -13.03 -8.45 -20.62
CA VAL A 195 -13.84 -9.35 -19.80
C VAL A 195 -15.28 -8.88 -19.60
N HIS A 196 -15.63 -7.68 -20.09
CA HIS A 196 -16.99 -7.14 -20.01
C HIS A 196 -17.63 -6.87 -21.39
N GLY A 197 -18.96 -6.89 -21.42
CA GLY A 197 -19.79 -6.55 -22.58
C GLY A 197 -19.74 -7.55 -23.74
N GLU A 198 -20.37 -7.19 -24.86
CA GLU A 198 -20.45 -8.03 -26.07
C GLU A 198 -19.10 -8.25 -26.75
N ARG A 199 -18.07 -7.47 -26.40
CA ARG A 199 -16.68 -7.62 -26.87
C ARG A 199 -15.81 -8.49 -25.93
N SER A 200 -16.40 -9.07 -24.89
CA SER A 200 -15.70 -10.01 -24.01
C SER A 200 -15.11 -11.19 -24.81
N GLY A 201 -13.86 -11.55 -24.52
CA GLY A 201 -13.08 -12.54 -25.27
C GLY A 201 -12.23 -11.97 -26.41
N PHE A 202 -12.13 -10.63 -26.51
CA PHE A 202 -11.20 -9.99 -27.42
C PHE A 202 -9.74 -10.22 -27.01
N ASN A 203 -8.90 -10.60 -27.97
CA ASN A 203 -7.45 -10.65 -27.85
C ASN A 203 -6.79 -10.12 -29.13
N ASN A 204 -5.54 -9.69 -29.02
CA ASN A 204 -4.73 -9.21 -30.14
C ASN A 204 -3.24 -9.58 -29.94
N PRO A 205 -2.84 -10.83 -30.28
CA PRO A 205 -1.46 -11.29 -30.11
C PRO A 205 -0.42 -10.47 -30.90
N GLU A 206 -0.81 -9.87 -32.04
CA GLU A 206 0.07 -9.00 -32.82
C GLU A 206 0.39 -7.70 -32.08
N TRP A 207 -0.62 -7.10 -31.45
CA TRP A 207 -0.42 -5.97 -30.55
C TRP A 207 0.38 -6.38 -29.32
N ASP A 208 0.11 -7.53 -28.72
CA ASP A 208 0.85 -8.03 -27.56
C ASP A 208 2.35 -8.13 -27.85
N ALA A 209 2.72 -8.74 -28.99
CA ALA A 209 4.11 -8.81 -29.43
C ALA A 209 4.71 -7.40 -29.67
N SER A 210 3.97 -6.53 -30.35
CA SER A 210 4.39 -5.15 -30.62
C SER A 210 4.58 -4.33 -29.33
N PHE A 211 3.69 -4.48 -28.36
CA PHE A 211 3.77 -3.83 -27.06
C PHE A 211 5.02 -4.28 -26.31
N LEU A 212 5.32 -5.59 -26.27
CA LEU A 212 6.52 -6.11 -25.61
C LEU A 212 7.81 -5.62 -26.28
N ASP A 213 7.83 -5.53 -27.61
CA ASP A 213 8.97 -4.95 -28.36
C ASP A 213 9.15 -3.46 -28.05
N LEU A 214 8.07 -2.70 -28.00
CA LEU A 214 8.09 -1.27 -27.66
C LEU A 214 8.46 -1.03 -26.20
N LEU A 215 7.96 -1.83 -25.27
CA LEU A 215 8.30 -1.72 -23.85
C LEU A 215 9.80 -1.88 -23.62
N GLU A 216 10.44 -2.80 -24.33
CA GLU A 216 11.89 -2.99 -24.29
C GLU A 216 12.63 -1.80 -24.92
N ARG A 217 12.29 -1.46 -26.17
CA ARG A 217 13.14 -0.64 -27.06
C ARG A 217 12.74 0.82 -27.19
N ASP A 218 11.47 1.13 -27.04
CA ASP A 218 10.91 2.48 -27.25
C ASP A 218 9.72 2.76 -26.30
N PRO A 219 9.96 2.78 -24.97
CA PRO A 219 8.91 3.07 -24.00
C PRO A 219 8.38 4.50 -24.09
N GLU A 220 9.13 5.42 -24.73
CA GLU A 220 8.71 6.79 -24.99
C GLU A 220 7.51 6.86 -25.93
N ARG A 221 7.49 6.02 -26.97
CA ARG A 221 6.32 5.88 -27.85
C ARG A 221 5.09 5.41 -27.09
N LEU A 222 5.22 4.39 -26.24
CA LEU A 222 4.13 3.93 -25.37
C LEU A 222 3.65 5.05 -24.43
N ALA A 223 4.57 5.80 -23.83
CA ALA A 223 4.24 6.94 -22.97
C ALA A 223 3.55 8.09 -23.71
N GLY A 224 3.62 8.14 -25.04
CA GLY A 224 2.91 9.11 -25.89
C GLY A 224 1.50 8.67 -26.32
N MET A 225 1.14 7.40 -26.16
CA MET A 225 -0.13 6.87 -26.63
C MET A 225 -1.29 7.23 -25.68
N PRO A 226 -2.47 7.64 -26.19
CA PRO A 226 -3.67 7.83 -25.39
C PRO A 226 -4.27 6.49 -24.94
N LEU A 227 -4.90 6.47 -23.77
CA LEU A 227 -5.48 5.25 -23.17
C LEU A 227 -6.54 4.57 -24.07
N GLY A 228 -7.31 5.36 -24.84
CA GLY A 228 -8.28 4.80 -25.79
C GLY A 228 -7.63 3.97 -26.90
N GLU A 229 -6.39 4.27 -27.28
CA GLU A 229 -5.64 3.48 -28.26
C GLU A 229 -5.19 2.15 -27.66
N TYR A 230 -4.72 2.15 -26.41
CA TYR A 230 -4.46 0.92 -25.65
C TYR A 230 -5.71 0.01 -25.59
N ALA A 231 -6.87 0.57 -25.24
CA ALA A 231 -8.11 -0.19 -25.15
C ALA A 231 -8.58 -0.73 -26.52
N THR A 232 -8.38 0.03 -27.59
CA THR A 232 -8.72 -0.40 -28.95
C THR A 232 -7.84 -1.57 -29.39
N LEU A 233 -6.53 -1.46 -29.18
CA LEU A 233 -5.55 -2.46 -29.60
C LEU A 233 -5.53 -3.70 -28.71
N GLY A 234 -5.65 -3.53 -27.39
CA GLY A 234 -5.48 -4.58 -26.38
C GLY A 234 -6.77 -5.05 -25.70
N GLY A 235 -7.93 -4.46 -25.97
CA GLY A 235 -9.12 -4.71 -25.15
C GLY A 235 -9.17 -3.77 -23.94
N PHE A 236 -10.38 -3.56 -23.40
CA PHE A 236 -10.58 -2.50 -22.40
C PHE A 236 -9.76 -2.73 -21.13
N GLU A 237 -9.87 -3.91 -20.51
CA GLU A 237 -9.04 -4.26 -19.35
C GLU A 237 -7.57 -4.47 -19.74
N GLY A 238 -7.29 -4.94 -20.96
CA GLY A 238 -5.93 -5.01 -21.50
C GLY A 238 -5.18 -3.67 -21.54
N ALA A 239 -5.87 -2.53 -21.42
CA ALA A 239 -5.23 -1.22 -21.28
C ALA A 239 -4.47 -1.03 -19.95
N GLU A 240 -4.65 -1.92 -18.98
CA GLU A 240 -3.93 -1.89 -17.70
C GLU A 240 -2.41 -2.07 -17.84
N VAL A 241 -1.91 -2.48 -19.02
CA VAL A 241 -0.48 -2.57 -19.35
C VAL A 241 0.29 -1.26 -19.19
N VAL A 242 -0.38 -0.12 -18.99
CA VAL A 242 0.26 1.12 -18.52
C VAL A 242 0.96 0.95 -17.16
N MET A 243 0.57 -0.03 -16.35
CA MET A 243 1.30 -0.42 -15.14
C MET A 243 2.70 -0.99 -15.47
N TRP A 244 2.83 -1.77 -16.55
CA TRP A 244 4.13 -2.29 -17.02
C TRP A 244 5.04 -1.14 -17.45
N LEU A 245 4.46 -0.08 -18.02
CA LEU A 245 5.20 1.13 -18.37
C LEU A 245 5.76 1.87 -17.14
N THR A 246 5.11 1.76 -15.96
CA THR A 246 5.68 2.27 -14.70
C THR A 246 6.93 1.49 -14.31
N MET A 247 6.88 0.15 -14.32
CA MET A 247 8.08 -0.66 -14.07
C MET A 247 9.19 -0.31 -15.06
N ARG A 248 8.86 -0.19 -16.35
CA ARG A 248 9.83 0.14 -17.37
C ARG A 248 10.46 1.53 -17.19
N GLY A 249 9.70 2.51 -16.74
CA GLY A 249 10.19 3.86 -16.42
C GLY A 249 11.12 3.90 -15.20
N ALA A 250 11.04 2.90 -14.32
CA ALA A 250 11.95 2.76 -13.19
C ALA A 250 13.28 2.07 -13.56
N LEU A 251 13.36 1.44 -14.73
CA LEU A 251 14.59 0.87 -15.29
C LEU A 251 15.37 1.91 -16.12
N PRO A 252 16.69 1.74 -16.32
CA PRO A 252 17.46 2.61 -17.20
C PRO A 252 16.97 2.57 -18.65
N ALA A 253 17.40 3.54 -19.45
CA ALA A 253 17.09 3.56 -20.88
C ALA A 253 17.54 2.26 -21.58
N GLY A 254 18.74 1.77 -21.27
CA GLY A 254 19.23 0.47 -21.73
C GLY A 254 18.84 -0.67 -20.78
N VAL A 255 18.13 -1.67 -21.31
CA VAL A 255 17.81 -2.92 -20.61
C VAL A 255 18.20 -4.13 -21.45
N VAL A 256 18.49 -5.24 -20.80
CA VAL A 256 18.71 -6.54 -21.44
C VAL A 256 17.51 -7.43 -21.12
N CYS A 257 16.77 -7.83 -22.16
CA CYS A 257 15.71 -8.82 -22.03
C CYS A 257 16.33 -10.21 -21.79
N ARG A 258 16.15 -10.76 -20.60
CA ARG A 258 16.65 -12.10 -20.21
C ARG A 258 15.68 -13.20 -20.55
N HIS A 259 14.40 -12.89 -20.50
CA HIS A 259 13.32 -13.81 -20.82
C HIS A 259 12.11 -13.04 -21.33
N ARG A 260 11.39 -13.66 -22.25
CA ARG A 260 10.06 -13.25 -22.68
C ARG A 260 9.28 -14.50 -23.07
N GLY A 261 8.06 -14.63 -22.58
CA GLY A 261 7.16 -15.70 -22.97
C GLY A 261 5.71 -15.22 -23.07
N TYR A 262 4.93 -15.97 -23.83
CA TYR A 262 3.54 -15.65 -24.12
C TYR A 262 2.73 -16.93 -24.29
N TYR A 263 1.54 -16.97 -23.70
CA TYR A 263 0.60 -18.07 -23.85
C TYR A 263 -0.83 -17.55 -23.71
N LEU A 264 -1.72 -17.95 -24.62
CA LEU A 264 -3.13 -17.55 -24.63
C LEU A 264 -4.03 -18.79 -24.55
N PRO A 265 -4.27 -19.35 -23.34
CA PRO A 265 -5.13 -20.54 -23.19
C PRO A 265 -6.62 -20.22 -23.17
N SER A 266 -7.00 -19.00 -22.81
CA SER A 266 -8.38 -18.60 -22.55
C SER A 266 -8.56 -17.10 -22.82
N MET A 267 -9.10 -16.32 -21.88
CA MET A 267 -9.49 -14.91 -22.06
C MET A 267 -8.34 -13.92 -22.14
N THR A 268 -7.16 -14.23 -21.58
CA THR A 268 -6.07 -13.28 -21.40
C THR A 268 -4.79 -13.77 -22.03
N GLY A 269 -4.10 -12.90 -22.77
CA GLY A 269 -2.74 -13.14 -23.24
C GLY A 269 -1.77 -13.15 -22.06
N ILE A 270 -1.45 -14.34 -21.54
CA ILE A 270 -0.57 -14.52 -20.39
C ILE A 270 0.87 -14.32 -20.85
N ALA A 271 1.43 -13.16 -20.52
CA ALA A 271 2.80 -12.82 -20.86
C ALA A 271 3.69 -12.74 -19.63
N THR A 272 4.95 -13.06 -19.84
CA THR A 272 6.02 -12.88 -18.85
C THR A 272 7.23 -12.23 -19.51
N ALA A 273 7.95 -11.40 -18.77
CA ALA A 273 9.23 -10.85 -19.21
C ALA A 273 10.14 -10.53 -18.02
N VAL A 274 11.45 -10.63 -18.26
CA VAL A 274 12.49 -10.21 -17.30
C VAL A 274 13.45 -9.27 -18.01
N TYR A 275 13.62 -8.08 -17.44
CA TYR A 275 14.53 -7.06 -17.91
C TYR A 275 15.59 -6.78 -16.85
N GLU A 276 16.85 -6.94 -17.21
CA GLU A 276 17.96 -6.48 -16.38
C GLU A 276 18.42 -5.10 -16.85
N PRO A 277 18.78 -4.19 -15.93
CA PRO A 277 19.40 -2.94 -16.31
C PRO A 277 20.75 -3.20 -17.00
N ALA A 278 21.05 -2.48 -18.08
CA ALA A 278 22.35 -2.57 -18.75
C ALA A 278 23.49 -2.01 -17.87
N ASP A 279 23.15 -1.13 -16.94
CA ASP A 279 24.04 -0.53 -15.94
C ASP A 279 23.31 -0.44 -14.60
N THR A 280 23.97 -0.89 -13.54
CA THR A 280 23.46 -0.93 -12.16
C THR A 280 24.08 0.15 -11.27
N ASP A 281 24.97 0.99 -11.80
CA ASP A 281 25.66 2.00 -11.01
C ASP A 281 24.67 3.06 -10.51
N VAL A 282 24.74 3.31 -9.20
CA VAL A 282 23.96 4.36 -8.55
C VAL A 282 24.87 5.56 -8.33
N ASP A 283 24.48 6.72 -8.87
CA ASP A 283 25.15 7.99 -8.60
C ASP A 283 24.87 8.42 -7.15
N GLU A 284 25.80 8.12 -6.23
CA GLU A 284 25.73 8.50 -4.82
C GLU A 284 25.54 10.02 -4.62
N ALA A 285 26.16 10.84 -5.46
CA ALA A 285 26.00 12.29 -5.35
C ALA A 285 24.58 12.73 -5.74
N ALA A 286 23.97 12.09 -6.75
CA ALA A 286 22.56 12.32 -7.08
C ALA A 286 21.62 11.80 -6.00
N ALA A 287 21.88 10.60 -5.48
CA ALA A 287 21.11 10.00 -4.38
C ALA A 287 21.12 10.88 -3.13
N GLU A 288 22.29 11.42 -2.75
CA GLU A 288 22.44 12.33 -1.62
C GLU A 288 21.71 13.67 -1.85
N ARG A 289 21.81 14.26 -3.05
CA ARG A 289 21.03 15.46 -3.40
C ARG A 289 19.53 15.19 -3.28
N HIS A 290 19.08 14.02 -3.71
CA HIS A 290 17.69 13.62 -3.61
C HIS A 290 17.24 13.43 -2.16
N ARG A 291 18.03 12.74 -1.33
CA ARG A 291 17.76 12.62 0.13
C ARG A 291 17.63 13.97 0.82
N ARG A 292 18.47 14.95 0.45
CA ARG A 292 18.34 16.31 0.98
C ARG A 292 17.03 16.97 0.53
N ARG A 293 16.66 16.83 -0.74
CA ARG A 293 15.42 17.39 -1.29
C ARG A 293 14.19 16.82 -0.59
N ILE A 294 14.09 15.50 -0.39
CA ILE A 294 12.93 14.88 0.26
C ILE A 294 12.77 15.30 1.73
N ALA A 295 13.86 15.71 2.39
CA ALA A 295 13.86 16.13 3.78
C ALA A 295 13.45 17.61 3.99
N VAL A 296 13.42 18.43 2.93
CA VAL A 296 13.24 19.90 3.04
C VAL A 296 11.92 20.27 3.72
N GLU A 297 10.82 19.60 3.38
CA GLU A 297 9.47 19.99 3.85
C GLU A 297 9.30 19.92 5.37
N LEU A 298 10.05 19.04 6.04
CA LEU A 298 10.02 18.88 7.49
C LEU A 298 11.30 19.35 8.19
N ALA A 299 12.23 19.98 7.46
CA ALA A 299 13.47 20.45 8.05
C ALA A 299 13.21 21.49 9.16
N GLY A 300 13.75 21.26 10.36
CA GLY A 300 13.58 22.14 11.51
C GLY A 300 12.35 21.81 12.37
N VAL A 301 11.49 20.86 11.97
CA VAL A 301 10.29 20.47 12.74
C VAL A 301 10.67 19.92 14.12
N GLU A 302 11.86 19.33 14.25
CA GLU A 302 12.41 18.78 15.49
C GLU A 302 12.66 19.85 16.57
N GLN A 303 12.74 21.14 16.19
CA GLN A 303 12.89 22.26 17.12
C GLN A 303 11.58 22.63 17.82
N LEU A 304 10.44 22.15 17.32
CA LEU A 304 9.13 22.39 17.93
C LEU A 304 8.96 21.51 19.18
N ALA A 305 9.26 22.08 20.35
CA ALA A 305 9.08 21.39 21.63
C ALA A 305 7.63 20.93 21.83
N GLY A 306 7.45 19.69 22.30
CA GLY A 306 6.13 19.12 22.57
C GLY A 306 5.32 18.74 21.33
N THR A 307 5.93 18.77 20.14
CA THR A 307 5.28 18.42 18.87
C THR A 307 5.72 17.04 18.42
N TYR A 308 4.78 16.25 17.91
CA TYR A 308 5.04 14.90 17.44
C TYR A 308 4.38 14.67 16.07
N PRO A 309 5.09 14.95 14.96
CA PRO A 309 4.55 14.76 13.61
C PRO A 309 4.00 13.34 13.40
N PHE A 310 2.87 13.23 12.70
CA PHE A 310 2.26 11.95 12.38
C PHE A 310 2.76 11.46 11.01
N THR A 311 4.00 10.99 11.01
CA THR A 311 4.68 10.43 9.84
C THR A 311 4.24 9.00 9.55
N ILE A 312 4.60 8.46 8.38
CA ILE A 312 4.27 7.08 7.98
C ILE A 312 4.83 6.06 8.98
N ASP A 313 6.09 6.20 9.43
CA ASP A 313 6.70 5.31 10.41
C ASP A 313 5.88 5.25 11.72
N ARG A 314 5.34 6.39 12.14
CA ARG A 314 4.54 6.52 13.33
C ARG A 314 3.14 5.92 13.16
N ALA A 315 2.54 6.16 11.99
CA ALA A 315 1.25 5.59 11.62
C ALA A 315 1.31 4.05 11.53
N VAL A 316 2.41 3.50 11.03
CA VAL A 316 2.66 2.05 10.98
C VAL A 316 2.86 1.49 12.40
N ARG A 317 3.77 2.09 13.19
CA ARG A 317 4.09 1.62 14.54
C ARG A 317 2.86 1.56 15.44
N ALA A 318 2.02 2.60 15.39
CA ALA A 318 0.87 2.73 16.26
C ALA A 318 -0.45 2.34 15.58
N TYR A 319 -0.43 1.60 14.47
CA TYR A 319 -1.64 1.34 13.69
C TYR A 319 -2.74 0.67 14.51
N ARG A 320 -2.41 -0.41 15.24
CA ARG A 320 -3.38 -1.22 15.97
C ARG A 320 -4.21 -0.39 16.97
N ILE A 321 -3.55 0.45 17.77
CA ILE A 321 -4.25 1.34 18.72
C ILE A 321 -5.02 2.46 18.00
N ASN A 322 -4.50 2.99 16.90
CA ASN A 322 -5.22 3.99 16.10
C ASN A 322 -6.47 3.35 15.45
N ASP A 323 -6.39 2.13 14.93
CA ASP A 323 -7.54 1.40 14.39
C ASP A 323 -8.61 1.16 15.48
N TYR A 324 -8.20 0.65 16.64
CA TYR A 324 -9.08 0.48 17.79
C TYR A 324 -9.83 1.77 18.17
N LEU A 325 -9.11 2.89 18.28
CA LEU A 325 -9.73 4.17 18.63
C LEU A 325 -10.55 4.80 17.48
N HIS A 326 -10.21 4.51 16.23
CA HIS A 326 -10.99 4.91 15.07
C HIS A 326 -12.39 4.28 15.11
N ARG A 327 -12.48 3.00 15.47
CA ARG A 327 -13.74 2.24 15.55
C ARG A 327 -14.72 2.76 16.60
N MET A 328 -14.35 3.75 17.41
CA MET A 328 -15.30 4.50 18.26
C MET A 328 -16.46 5.14 17.47
N ILE A 329 -16.28 5.35 16.16
CA ILE A 329 -17.37 5.78 15.27
C ILE A 329 -18.49 4.72 15.13
N GLU A 330 -18.18 3.44 15.36
CA GLU A 330 -19.12 2.32 15.30
C GLU A 330 -19.92 2.20 16.62
N PRO A 331 -21.28 2.24 16.59
CA PRO A 331 -22.09 2.15 17.80
C PRO A 331 -21.84 0.92 18.65
N ALA A 332 -21.73 -0.26 18.02
CA ALA A 332 -21.50 -1.51 18.74
C ALA A 332 -20.13 -1.53 19.42
N HIS A 333 -19.08 -1.05 18.74
CA HIS A 333 -17.73 -1.00 19.28
C HIS A 333 -17.64 -0.09 20.51
N ARG A 334 -18.15 1.15 20.42
CA ARG A 334 -18.13 2.05 21.59
C ARG A 334 -19.03 1.58 22.73
N ALA A 335 -20.13 0.89 22.44
CA ALA A 335 -20.97 0.28 23.47
C ALA A 335 -20.20 -0.85 24.20
N GLN A 336 -19.50 -1.71 23.46
CA GLN A 336 -18.68 -2.77 24.03
C GLN A 336 -17.52 -2.21 24.87
N PHE A 337 -16.81 -1.20 24.36
CA PHE A 337 -15.78 -0.50 25.13
C PHE A 337 -16.34 0.10 26.42
N LEU A 338 -17.58 0.61 26.41
CA LEU A 338 -18.20 1.19 27.58
C LEU A 338 -18.75 0.16 28.59
N SER A 339 -19.11 -1.04 28.15
CA SER A 339 -19.63 -2.08 29.04
C SER A 339 -18.54 -3.00 29.59
N ASP A 340 -17.56 -3.36 28.77
CA ASP A 340 -16.47 -4.27 29.12
C ASP A 340 -15.19 -3.91 28.33
N PRO A 341 -14.41 -2.92 28.83
CA PRO A 341 -13.19 -2.46 28.16
C PRO A 341 -12.15 -3.58 27.98
N GLU A 342 -12.01 -4.50 28.94
CA GLU A 342 -10.96 -5.52 28.87
C GLU A 342 -11.28 -6.57 27.80
N ALA A 343 -12.55 -6.96 27.66
CA ALA A 343 -12.97 -7.81 26.56
C ALA A 343 -12.82 -7.11 25.20
N SER A 344 -13.13 -5.80 25.11
CA SER A 344 -12.94 -5.06 23.85
C SER A 344 -11.45 -4.91 23.49
N PHE A 345 -10.57 -4.70 24.47
CA PHE A 345 -9.12 -4.68 24.26
C PHE A 345 -8.57 -6.02 23.80
N ALA A 346 -9.03 -7.11 24.42
CA ALA A 346 -8.63 -8.46 24.05
C ALA A 346 -9.08 -8.82 22.63
N ALA A 347 -10.32 -8.48 22.26
CA ALA A 347 -10.85 -8.73 20.92
C ALA A 347 -10.13 -7.94 19.80
N ALA A 348 -9.42 -6.87 20.16
CA ALA A 348 -8.62 -6.07 19.23
C ALA A 348 -7.11 -6.36 19.30
N ASP A 349 -6.72 -7.41 20.04
CA ASP A 349 -5.33 -7.83 20.23
C ASP A 349 -4.38 -6.70 20.69
N LEU A 350 -4.90 -5.74 21.46
CA LEU A 350 -4.08 -4.64 21.98
C LEU A 350 -2.96 -5.18 22.88
N SER A 351 -1.77 -4.57 22.78
CA SER A 351 -0.66 -4.89 23.69
C SER A 351 -0.95 -4.44 25.12
N THR A 352 -0.24 -4.98 26.11
CA THR A 352 -0.38 -4.53 27.51
C THR A 352 -0.15 -3.04 27.66
N GLU A 353 0.86 -2.47 26.99
CA GLU A 353 1.14 -1.03 27.01
C GLU A 353 -0.02 -0.21 26.43
N GLU A 354 -0.58 -0.63 25.29
CA GLU A 354 -1.71 0.05 24.65
C GLU A 354 -2.95 0.06 25.55
N ARG A 355 -3.24 -1.08 26.19
CA ARG A 355 -4.34 -1.21 27.16
C ARG A 355 -4.14 -0.27 28.33
N ASP A 356 -2.93 -0.24 28.89
CA ASP A 356 -2.61 0.60 30.04
C ASP A 356 -2.75 2.10 29.73
N LEU A 357 -2.27 2.52 28.55
CA LEU A 357 -2.40 3.91 28.07
C LEU A 357 -3.87 4.33 27.96
N ILE A 358 -4.73 3.49 27.38
CA ILE A 358 -6.17 3.77 27.26
C ILE A 358 -6.85 3.74 28.63
N ARG A 359 -6.56 2.72 29.46
CA ARG A 359 -7.18 2.53 30.78
C ARG A 359 -6.90 3.72 31.70
N ARG A 360 -5.67 4.21 31.69
CA ARG A 360 -5.27 5.38 32.50
C ARG A 360 -5.68 6.72 31.90
N ARG A 361 -6.21 6.74 30.67
CA ARG A 361 -6.45 7.96 29.90
C ARG A 361 -5.19 8.84 29.88
N ASP A 362 -4.05 8.19 29.62
CA ASP A 362 -2.76 8.87 29.55
C ASP A 362 -2.66 9.61 28.21
N TRP A 363 -3.34 10.76 28.10
CA TRP A 363 -3.50 11.51 26.85
C TRP A 363 -2.17 11.88 26.20
N LEU A 364 -1.21 12.34 27.01
CA LEU A 364 0.13 12.66 26.52
C LEU A 364 0.92 11.39 26.19
N GLY A 365 0.79 10.32 26.97
CA GLY A 365 1.37 9.02 26.68
C GLY A 365 0.87 8.43 25.36
N LEU A 366 -0.43 8.50 25.10
CA LEU A 366 -1.04 8.07 23.83
C LEU A 366 -0.50 8.89 22.64
N LEU A 367 -0.41 10.21 22.78
CA LEU A 367 0.23 11.07 21.78
C LEU A 367 1.68 10.66 21.55
N ARG A 368 2.47 10.44 22.62
CA ARG A 368 3.89 10.05 22.52
C ARG A 368 4.07 8.69 21.86
N TYR A 369 3.22 7.73 22.20
CA TYR A 369 3.21 6.38 21.63
C TYR A 369 2.99 6.41 20.11
N GLY A 370 2.13 7.31 19.63
CA GLY A 370 1.86 7.50 18.21
C GLY A 370 0.38 7.53 17.84
N VAL A 371 -0.53 7.70 18.81
CA VAL A 371 -1.94 7.93 18.52
C VAL A 371 -2.10 9.33 17.94
N ILE A 372 -2.81 9.46 16.82
CA ILE A 372 -3.14 10.78 16.26
C ILE A 372 -4.23 11.46 17.11
N PHE A 373 -4.09 12.76 17.35
CA PHE A 373 -4.97 13.52 18.26
C PHE A 373 -6.47 13.33 17.98
N PHE A 374 -6.87 13.28 16.71
CA PHE A 374 -8.27 13.15 16.31
C PHE A 374 -8.95 11.84 16.75
N LEU A 375 -8.18 10.86 17.21
CA LEU A 375 -8.69 9.64 17.83
C LEU A 375 -8.81 9.77 19.34
N LEU A 376 -7.96 10.57 19.98
CA LEU A 376 -8.13 10.97 21.38
C LEU A 376 -9.39 11.82 21.54
N GLU A 377 -9.68 12.68 20.58
CA GLU A 377 -10.92 13.46 20.52
C GLU A 377 -12.17 12.57 20.48
N LYS A 378 -12.13 11.47 19.70
CA LYS A 378 -13.22 10.48 19.65
C LYS A 378 -13.35 9.74 20.97
N LEU A 379 -12.24 9.29 21.54
CA LEU A 379 -12.24 8.64 22.85
C LEU A 379 -12.82 9.57 23.92
N GLY A 380 -12.40 10.83 23.94
CA GLY A 380 -12.95 11.86 24.83
C GLY A 380 -14.46 12.01 24.69
N ALA A 381 -14.96 12.13 23.46
CA ALA A 381 -16.40 12.17 23.19
C ALA A 381 -17.15 10.94 23.70
N VAL A 382 -16.60 9.73 23.52
CA VAL A 382 -17.20 8.47 24.01
C VAL A 382 -17.21 8.41 25.55
N THR A 383 -16.18 8.92 26.21
CA THR A 383 -16.07 8.89 27.68
C THR A 383 -16.63 10.13 28.38
N GLY A 384 -17.26 11.06 27.65
CA GLY A 384 -17.79 12.30 28.23
C GLY A 384 -16.73 13.33 28.64
N ILE A 385 -15.51 13.21 28.12
CA ILE A 385 -14.39 14.10 28.40
C ILE A 385 -14.28 15.15 27.28
N SER A 386 -14.38 16.43 27.65
CA SER A 386 -14.21 17.55 26.71
C SER A 386 -12.79 17.63 26.13
N ASN A 387 -12.64 18.26 24.97
CA ASN A 387 -11.32 18.54 24.39
C ASN A 387 -10.43 19.36 25.34
N LEU A 388 -11.01 20.30 26.09
CA LEU A 388 -10.24 21.14 27.03
C LEU A 388 -9.62 20.34 28.17
N HIS A 389 -10.28 19.28 28.64
CA HIS A 389 -9.68 18.37 29.62
C HIS A 389 -8.46 17.66 29.02
N ILE A 390 -8.56 17.18 27.78
CA ILE A 390 -7.46 16.52 27.08
C ILE A 390 -6.28 17.52 26.91
N TYR A 391 -6.55 18.74 26.47
CA TYR A 391 -5.52 19.78 26.32
C TYR A 391 -4.82 20.11 27.65
N ALA A 392 -5.58 20.26 28.73
CA ALA A 392 -5.04 20.52 30.06
C ALA A 392 -4.15 19.37 30.55
N ALA A 393 -4.61 18.13 30.40
CA ALA A 393 -3.83 16.93 30.74
C ALA A 393 -2.51 16.85 29.95
N MET A 394 -2.53 17.15 28.65
CA MET A 394 -1.31 17.13 27.84
C MET A 394 -0.30 18.21 28.24
N ARG A 395 -0.75 19.31 28.86
CA ARG A 395 0.10 20.34 29.46
C ARG A 395 0.51 20.05 30.91
N GLY A 396 -0.04 19.01 31.53
CA GLY A 396 0.20 18.71 32.95
C GLY A 396 -0.43 19.75 33.89
N GLU A 397 -1.51 20.41 33.48
CA GLU A 397 -2.18 21.47 34.22
C GLU A 397 -3.60 21.05 34.63
N SER A 398 -4.16 21.73 35.63
CA SER A 398 -5.59 21.63 35.91
C SER A 398 -6.40 22.23 34.76
N LEU A 399 -7.68 21.82 34.61
CA LEU A 399 -8.57 22.43 33.62
C LEU A 399 -8.72 23.94 33.85
N GLU A 400 -8.79 24.36 35.11
CA GLU A 400 -8.94 25.77 35.48
C GLU A 400 -7.72 26.57 35.04
N ASP A 401 -6.51 26.09 35.33
CA ASP A 401 -5.27 26.75 34.92
C ASP A 401 -5.12 26.81 33.40
N PHE A 402 -5.47 25.73 32.71
CA PHE A 402 -5.49 25.73 31.25
C PHE A 402 -6.48 26.77 30.71
N GLN A 403 -7.69 26.85 31.26
CA GLN A 403 -8.72 27.79 30.84
C GLN A 403 -8.33 29.25 31.09
N ARG A 404 -7.56 29.56 32.14
CA ARG A 404 -7.00 30.90 32.37
C ARG A 404 -6.10 31.36 31.22
N THR A 405 -5.56 30.43 30.43
CA THR A 405 -4.77 30.78 29.23
C THR A 405 -5.63 31.04 27.98
N ARG A 406 -6.95 30.88 28.05
CA ARG A 406 -7.89 31.08 26.94
C ARG A 406 -8.69 32.38 27.13
N ASN A 407 -9.08 33.04 26.04
CA ASN A 407 -9.83 34.30 26.09
C ASN A 407 -11.27 34.17 26.63
N ALA A 408 -11.85 32.96 26.58
CA ALA A 408 -13.21 32.68 27.05
C ALA A 408 -13.22 31.43 27.96
N PRO A 409 -12.88 31.58 29.25
CA PRO A 409 -13.04 30.52 30.24
C PRO A 409 -14.49 30.01 30.28
N GLY A 410 -14.70 28.70 30.44
CA GLY A 410 -16.01 28.06 30.43
C GLY A 410 -16.49 27.52 29.07
N ALA A 411 -15.78 27.80 27.97
CA ALA A 411 -16.10 27.28 26.64
C ALA A 411 -15.70 25.79 26.48
N LEU A 412 -16.39 24.90 27.20
CA LEU A 412 -16.22 23.44 27.08
C LEU A 412 -16.93 22.92 25.82
N TYR A 413 -16.24 22.07 25.06
CA TYR A 413 -16.79 21.44 23.87
C TYR A 413 -16.23 20.04 23.63
N SER A 414 -16.94 19.29 22.78
CA SER A 414 -16.62 17.94 22.33
C SER A 414 -17.21 17.75 20.92
N VAL A 415 -16.75 16.73 20.19
CA VAL A 415 -17.33 16.29 18.91
C VAL A 415 -18.59 15.42 19.09
N ALA A 416 -19.05 15.23 20.32
CA ALA A 416 -20.19 14.37 20.63
C ALA A 416 -21.51 14.90 20.02
N GLY A 417 -22.35 13.98 19.55
CA GLY A 417 -23.66 14.30 18.97
C GLY A 417 -24.73 14.66 20.01
N LYS A 418 -25.96 14.94 19.54
CA LYS A 418 -27.08 15.44 20.36
C LYS A 418 -27.49 14.56 21.56
N SER A 419 -27.13 13.27 21.55
CA SER A 419 -27.44 12.32 22.62
C SER A 419 -26.38 12.24 23.73
N ALA A 420 -25.31 13.03 23.64
CA ALA A 420 -24.24 13.02 24.62
C ALA A 420 -24.66 13.62 25.98
N GLY A 421 -24.20 13.01 27.06
CA GLY A 421 -24.38 13.51 28.43
C GLY A 421 -23.51 14.74 28.75
N PRO A 422 -23.59 15.27 29.98
CA PRO A 422 -22.75 16.39 30.41
C PRO A 422 -21.26 16.03 30.36
N LEU A 423 -20.42 17.01 30.04
CA LEU A 423 -18.97 16.86 29.94
C LEU A 423 -18.30 17.03 31.31
N GLY A 424 -17.36 16.14 31.67
CA GLY A 424 -16.61 16.23 32.93
C GLY A 424 -15.52 15.17 33.06
N TRP A 425 -14.55 15.38 33.96
CA TRP A 425 -13.55 14.37 34.33
C TRP A 425 -14.22 13.10 34.91
N ASP A 426 -15.25 13.29 35.74
CA ASP A 426 -15.98 12.23 36.45
C ASP A 426 -17.04 11.51 35.59
N GLY A 427 -17.15 11.85 34.29
CA GLY A 427 -17.91 11.03 33.33
C GLY A 427 -17.38 9.59 33.22
N ALA A 428 -16.13 9.38 33.68
CA ALA A 428 -15.45 8.09 33.81
C ALA A 428 -16.08 7.12 34.82
N ASP A 429 -16.83 7.60 35.83
CA ASP A 429 -17.35 6.75 36.92
C ASP A 429 -18.50 5.82 36.52
N LYS A 430 -18.97 5.87 35.28
CA LYS A 430 -19.95 4.91 34.75
C LYS A 430 -19.35 3.57 34.32
N LEU A 431 -18.02 3.44 34.33
CA LEU A 431 -17.28 2.25 33.86
C LEU A 431 -16.92 1.23 34.96
N GLY A 432 -17.53 1.31 36.14
CA GLY A 432 -17.09 0.50 37.28
C GLY A 432 -18.14 0.20 38.34
N LYS A 433 -19.43 0.12 37.99
CA LYS A 433 -20.47 -0.41 38.90
C LYS A 433 -21.54 -1.20 38.15
N THR A 434 -21.21 -2.44 37.80
CA THR A 434 -22.04 -3.65 38.03
C THR A 434 -21.14 -4.86 37.91
#